data_AF-A0A7Y8L2K9-F1
#
_entry.id   AF-A0A7Y8L2K9-F1
#
_cell.length_a   1.000
_cell.length_b   1.000
_cell.length_c   1.000
_cell.angle_alpha   90.00
_cell.angle_beta   90.00
_cell.angle_gamma   90.00
#
_symmetry.space_group_name_H-M   'P 1'
#
loop_
_entity.id
_entity.type
_entity.pdbx_description
1 polymer ?
#
loop_
_entity_poly.entity_id
_entity_poly.type
_entity_poly.pdbx_seq_one_letter_code
_entity_poly.pdbx_strand_id
1 'polypeptide(L)'
;MAGSIITKEQADELFGEVLSSKSFTLEELRELLSKCEKFFMIGFYNDSPVIAAEGRKFIYPESFELEQNEVLTVYSLEVINELISKSNESSIYIERRESHLTITKGGFTLQFGHFCPPDCL
;
A
#
# COMPACT_ATOMS: atom_id res chain seq x y z
N MET A 1 12.65 2.17 -10.57
CA MET A 1 11.87 3.41 -10.39
C MET A 1 10.96 3.18 -9.20
N ALA A 2 11.15 3.95 -8.13
CA ALA A 2 10.54 3.76 -6.82
C ALA A 2 9.39 4.78 -6.65
N GLY A 3 8.35 4.43 -5.88
CA GLY A 3 7.18 5.29 -5.65
C GLY A 3 7.56 6.71 -5.21
N SER A 4 6.67 7.68 -5.47
CA SER A 4 6.89 9.08 -5.13
C SER A 4 5.98 9.52 -4.00
N ILE A 5 6.50 10.27 -3.03
CA ILE A 5 5.70 10.80 -1.92
C ILE A 5 5.23 12.20 -2.29
N ILE A 6 3.92 12.40 -2.31
CA ILE A 6 3.24 13.66 -2.59
C ILE A 6 2.45 14.11 -1.36
N THR A 7 1.90 15.32 -1.39
CA THR A 7 0.96 15.78 -0.35
C THR A 7 -0.42 15.16 -0.56
N LYS A 8 -1.23 15.14 0.50
CA LYS A 8 -2.60 14.66 0.44
C LYS A 8 -3.45 15.47 -0.54
N GLU A 9 -3.32 16.79 -0.54
CA GLU A 9 -4.06 17.65 -1.47
C GLU A 9 -3.70 17.33 -2.93
N GLN A 10 -2.42 17.13 -3.22
CA GLN A 10 -1.98 16.70 -4.55
C GLN A 10 -2.52 15.31 -4.92
N ALA A 11 -2.61 14.39 -3.97
CA ALA A 11 -3.19 13.07 -4.22
C ALA A 11 -4.68 13.16 -4.55
N ASP A 12 -5.42 14.03 -3.87
CA ASP A 12 -6.85 14.28 -4.13
C ASP A 12 -7.04 14.88 -5.54
N GLU A 13 -6.20 15.83 -5.96
CA GLU A 13 -6.24 16.41 -7.31
C GLU A 13 -5.88 15.40 -8.41
N LEU A 14 -4.90 14.53 -8.17
CA LEU A 14 -4.39 13.60 -9.17
C LEU A 14 -5.22 12.32 -9.30
N PHE A 15 -5.82 11.86 -8.20
CA PHE A 15 -6.44 10.53 -8.11
C PHE A 15 -7.90 10.53 -7.68
N GLY A 16 -8.45 11.71 -7.39
CA GLY A 16 -9.78 11.86 -6.83
C GLY A 16 -9.82 11.52 -5.35
N GLU A 17 -11.03 11.61 -4.79
CA GLU A 17 -11.28 11.40 -3.37
C GLU A 17 -11.07 9.94 -2.93
N VAL A 18 -10.89 9.76 -1.63
CA VAL A 18 -10.75 8.42 -1.02
C VAL A 18 -12.12 7.75 -0.97
N LEU A 19 -12.26 6.63 -1.69
CA LEU A 19 -13.48 5.82 -1.71
C LEU A 19 -13.57 4.89 -0.49
N SER A 20 -12.45 4.29 -0.11
CA SER A 20 -12.35 3.43 1.08
C SER A 20 -10.98 3.61 1.71
N SER A 21 -10.90 3.45 3.03
CA SER A 21 -9.64 3.50 3.75
C SER A 21 -9.62 2.53 4.91
N LYS A 22 -8.43 1.98 5.17
CA LYS A 22 -8.16 1.17 6.36
C LYS A 22 -6.98 1.76 7.10
N SER A 23 -7.18 2.05 8.37
CA SER A 23 -6.11 2.50 9.26
C SER A 23 -5.34 1.31 9.82
N PHE A 24 -4.03 1.45 9.87
CA PHE A 24 -3.08 0.60 10.56
C PHE A 24 -2.25 1.47 11.52
N THR A 25 -1.84 0.88 12.63
CA THR A 25 -0.81 1.46 13.48
C THR A 25 0.57 1.25 12.85
N LEU A 26 1.53 2.09 13.23
CA LEU A 26 2.92 1.92 12.82
C LEU A 26 3.49 0.56 13.24
N GLU A 27 3.07 0.02 14.39
CA GLU A 27 3.50 -1.29 14.87
C GLU A 27 2.97 -2.42 13.98
N GLU A 28 1.67 -2.41 13.67
CA GLU A 28 1.07 -3.37 12.74
C GLU A 28 1.74 -3.31 11.37
N LEU A 29 1.97 -2.10 10.84
CA LEU A 29 2.63 -1.97 9.54
C LEU A 29 4.07 -2.50 9.61
N ARG A 30 4.83 -2.22 10.67
CA ARG A 30 6.19 -2.74 10.83
C ARG A 30 6.22 -4.26 10.91
N GLU A 31 5.24 -4.87 11.59
CA GLU A 31 5.11 -6.33 11.61
C GLU A 31 4.89 -6.87 10.20
N LEU A 32 3.99 -6.26 9.43
CA LEU A 32 3.75 -6.66 8.04
C LEU A 32 4.99 -6.47 7.15
N LEU A 33 5.68 -5.34 7.27
CA LEU A 33 6.91 -5.06 6.52
C LEU A 33 8.03 -6.03 6.88
N SER A 34 8.09 -6.53 8.12
CA SER A 34 9.08 -7.55 8.53
C SER A 34 8.88 -8.91 7.86
N LYS A 35 7.68 -9.15 7.30
CA LYS A 35 7.34 -10.35 6.53
C LYS A 35 7.70 -10.20 5.03
N CYS A 36 8.20 -9.04 4.61
CA CYS A 36 8.60 -8.71 3.23
C CYS A 36 10.12 -8.49 3.13
N GLU A 37 10.73 -8.81 1.99
CA GLU A 37 12.18 -8.62 1.79
C GLU A 37 12.55 -7.33 1.07
N LYS A 38 11.77 -6.93 0.06
CA LYS A 38 12.05 -5.83 -0.89
C LYS A 38 10.79 -5.06 -1.29
N PHE A 39 9.66 -5.75 -1.39
CA PHE A 39 8.42 -5.29 -1.97
C PHE A 39 7.24 -5.57 -1.06
N PHE A 40 6.32 -4.62 -1.04
CA PHE A 40 5.07 -4.67 -0.32
C PHE A 40 3.96 -4.50 -1.34
N MET A 41 3.12 -5.52 -1.49
CA MET A 41 2.05 -5.52 -2.49
C MET A 41 0.72 -5.26 -1.81
N ILE A 42 -0.07 -4.34 -2.34
CA ILE A 42 -1.40 -4.01 -1.81
C ILE A 42 -2.43 -4.22 -2.91
N GLY A 43 -3.51 -4.91 -2.57
CA GLY A 43 -4.74 -4.99 -3.36
C GLY A 43 -5.94 -4.56 -2.52
N PHE A 44 -7.12 -4.56 -3.12
CA PHE A 44 -8.38 -4.39 -2.41
C PHE A 44 -9.37 -5.46 -2.86
N TYR A 45 -9.91 -6.19 -1.89
CA TYR A 45 -10.93 -7.20 -2.09
C TYR A 45 -12.14 -6.91 -1.20
N ASN A 46 -13.33 -6.80 -1.79
CA ASN A 46 -14.57 -6.44 -1.06
C ASN A 46 -14.37 -5.23 -0.12
N ASP A 47 -13.81 -4.15 -0.66
CA ASP A 47 -13.49 -2.90 0.06
C ASP A 47 -12.52 -3.02 1.25
N SER A 48 -11.88 -4.18 1.41
CA SER A 48 -10.85 -4.42 2.42
C SER A 48 -9.47 -4.54 1.75
N PRO A 49 -8.42 -3.92 2.30
CA PRO A 49 -7.08 -4.06 1.75
C PRO A 49 -6.56 -5.48 1.98
N VAL A 50 -5.87 -5.99 0.99
CA VAL A 50 -5.15 -7.27 1.05
C VAL A 50 -3.69 -6.98 0.80
N ILE A 51 -2.82 -7.62 1.56
CA ILE A 51 -1.38 -7.34 1.53
C ILE A 51 -0.65 -8.63 1.26
N ALA A 52 0.26 -8.59 0.29
CA ALA A 52 1.13 -9.69 -0.07
C ALA A 52 2.60 -9.26 -0.07
N ALA A 53 3.45 -10.21 0.26
CA ALA A 53 4.90 -10.13 0.09
C ALA A 53 5.30 -10.61 -1.31
N GLU A 54 6.61 -10.75 -1.52
CA GLU A 54 7.20 -11.30 -2.74
C GLU A 54 6.61 -12.67 -3.11
N GLY A 55 6.52 -12.94 -4.41
CA GLY A 55 5.88 -14.15 -4.92
C GLY A 55 4.36 -14.20 -4.66
N ARG A 56 3.73 -13.05 -4.40
CA ARG A 56 2.29 -12.93 -4.11
C ARG A 56 1.85 -13.75 -2.88
N LYS A 57 2.74 -13.90 -1.90
CA LYS A 57 2.41 -14.55 -0.63
C LYS A 57 1.59 -13.60 0.24
N PHE A 58 0.30 -13.86 0.41
CA PHE A 58 -0.56 -13.04 1.26
C PHE A 58 -0.13 -13.12 2.73
N ILE A 59 0.03 -11.95 3.34
CA ILE A 59 0.41 -11.77 4.74
C ILE A 59 -0.68 -11.03 5.54
N TYR A 60 -1.65 -10.42 4.85
CA TYR A 60 -2.82 -9.83 5.46
C TYR A 60 -4.05 -9.92 4.54
N PRO A 61 -5.19 -10.41 5.04
CA PRO A 61 -5.30 -11.21 6.26
C PRO A 61 -4.52 -12.54 6.13
N GLU A 62 -4.03 -13.10 7.25
CA GLU A 62 -3.11 -14.27 7.26
C GLU A 62 -3.69 -15.56 6.65
N SER A 63 -4.98 -15.61 6.35
CA SER A 63 -5.67 -16.75 5.71
C SER A 63 -6.32 -16.40 4.37
N PHE A 64 -5.87 -15.33 3.74
CA PHE A 64 -6.42 -14.90 2.46
C PHE A 64 -5.77 -15.65 1.30
N GLU A 65 -6.59 -16.36 0.53
CA GLU A 65 -6.21 -16.98 -0.73
C GLU A 65 -7.02 -16.32 -1.84
N LEU A 66 -6.33 -15.74 -2.84
CA LEU A 66 -6.98 -15.09 -3.96
C LEU A 66 -7.17 -16.03 -5.15
N GLU A 67 -8.24 -15.80 -5.91
CA GLU A 67 -8.30 -16.23 -7.31
C GLU A 67 -7.23 -15.47 -8.10
N GLN A 68 -6.44 -16.17 -8.93
CA GLN A 68 -5.15 -15.74 -9.47
C GLN A 68 -5.12 -14.43 -10.32
N ASN A 69 -6.26 -13.76 -10.53
CA ASN A 69 -6.42 -12.65 -11.46
C ASN A 69 -6.48 -11.25 -10.83
N GLU A 70 -6.37 -11.11 -9.52
CA GLU A 70 -6.38 -9.76 -8.94
C GLU A 70 -5.07 -9.00 -9.14
N VAL A 71 -5.22 -7.70 -9.44
CA VAL A 71 -4.13 -6.78 -9.71
C VAL A 71 -3.65 -6.19 -8.39
N LEU A 72 -2.39 -6.44 -8.05
CA LEU A 72 -1.75 -5.86 -6.88
C LEU A 72 -0.86 -4.68 -7.29
N THR A 73 -0.79 -3.68 -6.42
CA THR A 73 0.08 -2.50 -6.55
C THR A 73 1.33 -2.71 -5.70
N VAL A 74 2.52 -2.60 -6.31
CA VAL A 74 3.79 -2.96 -5.65
C VAL A 74 4.60 -1.76 -5.23
N TYR A 75 4.81 -1.60 -3.93
CA TYR A 75 5.62 -0.56 -3.33
C TYR A 75 6.96 -1.13 -2.87
N SER A 76 8.06 -0.39 -3.04
CA SER A 76 9.34 -0.79 -2.43
C SER A 76 9.35 -0.47 -0.94
N LEU A 77 9.96 -1.36 -0.15
CA LEU A 77 10.11 -1.15 1.30
C LEU A 77 10.87 0.14 1.62
N GLU A 78 11.84 0.53 0.79
CA GLU A 78 12.60 1.77 0.95
C GLU A 78 11.69 3.01 0.97
N VAL A 79 10.73 3.08 0.05
CA VAL A 79 9.84 4.24 -0.07
C VAL A 79 8.76 4.23 1.01
N ILE A 80 8.30 3.05 1.44
CA ILE A 80 7.41 2.95 2.60
C ILE A 80 8.12 3.43 3.86
N ASN A 81 9.37 3.04 4.07
CA ASN A 81 10.17 3.52 5.20
C ASN A 81 10.42 5.03 5.12
N GLU A 82 10.62 5.57 3.92
CA GLU A 82 10.70 7.01 3.72
C GLU A 82 9.39 7.70 4.15
N LEU A 83 8.22 7.22 3.70
CA LEU A 83 6.92 7.75 4.12
C LEU A 83 6.75 7.72 5.64
N ILE A 84 7.09 6.59 6.26
CA ILE A 84 7.04 6.42 7.72
C ILE A 84 7.88 7.49 8.42
N SER A 85 9.06 7.80 7.88
CA SER A 85 9.98 8.79 8.45
C SER A 85 9.55 10.26 8.27
N LYS A 86 8.65 10.57 7.33
CA LYS A 86 8.24 11.96 7.03
C LYS A 86 7.24 12.56 8.02
N SER A 87 6.60 11.74 8.85
CA SER A 87 5.57 12.18 9.79
C SER A 87 5.78 11.54 11.16
N ASN A 88 5.41 12.24 12.23
CA ASN A 88 5.43 11.70 13.60
C ASN A 88 4.11 11.00 14.00
N GLU A 89 3.12 10.98 13.12
CA GLU A 89 1.84 10.32 13.42
C GLU A 89 2.01 8.80 13.54
N SER A 90 1.25 8.18 14.42
CA SER A 90 1.28 6.73 14.62
C SER A 90 0.34 5.96 13.69
N SER A 91 -0.61 6.67 13.06
CA SER A 91 -1.61 6.09 12.16
C SER A 91 -1.19 6.19 10.71
N ILE A 92 -1.44 5.12 9.96
CA ILE A 92 -1.14 4.99 8.54
C ILE A 92 -2.41 4.48 7.87
N TYR A 93 -2.75 5.07 6.73
CA TYR A 93 -3.98 4.79 6.02
C TYR A 93 -3.64 4.16 4.68
N ILE A 94 -4.15 2.96 4.43
CA ILE A 94 -4.19 2.38 3.10
C ILE A 94 -5.53 2.81 2.49
N GLU A 95 -5.46 3.58 1.42
CA GLU A 95 -6.58 4.27 0.80
C GLU A 95 -6.81 3.73 -0.62
N ARG A 96 -8.06 3.41 -0.93
CA ARG A 96 -8.53 3.16 -2.28
C ARG A 96 -9.16 4.44 -2.82
N ARG A 97 -8.64 4.91 -3.93
CA ARG A 97 -9.18 6.02 -4.73
C ARG A 97 -9.74 5.45 -6.03
N GLU A 98 -10.40 6.28 -6.85
CA GLU A 98 -11.09 5.79 -8.07
C GLU A 98 -10.19 4.96 -8.99
N SER A 99 -8.93 5.36 -9.14
CA SER A 99 -8.00 4.73 -10.09
C SER A 99 -6.73 4.16 -9.47
N HIS A 100 -6.49 4.39 -8.18
CA HIS A 100 -5.21 4.09 -7.54
C HIS A 100 -5.36 3.65 -6.08
N LEU A 101 -4.39 2.86 -5.62
CA LEU A 101 -4.15 2.61 -4.21
C LEU A 101 -3.03 3.54 -3.72
N THR A 102 -3.24 4.12 -2.55
CA THR A 102 -2.28 5.05 -1.93
C THR A 102 -2.07 4.72 -0.47
N ILE A 103 -0.87 4.99 0.05
CA ILE A 103 -0.57 4.88 1.48
C ILE A 103 -0.36 6.29 2.02
N THR A 104 -1.21 6.72 2.95
CA THR A 104 -1.18 8.08 3.52
C THR A 104 -0.78 8.04 4.99
N LYS A 105 0.10 8.95 5.39
CA LYS A 105 0.54 9.11 6.78
C LYS A 105 0.69 10.60 7.10
N GLY A 106 -0.17 11.11 7.98
CA GLY A 106 -0.33 12.55 8.19
C GLY A 106 -0.67 13.27 6.88
N GLY A 107 0.07 14.33 6.55
CA GLY A 107 -0.13 15.11 5.32
C GLY A 107 0.55 14.56 4.05
N PHE A 108 1.19 13.39 4.12
CA PHE A 108 1.92 12.81 3.00
C PHE A 108 1.26 11.53 2.48
N THR A 109 1.22 11.39 1.17
CA THR A 109 0.64 10.27 0.46
C THR A 109 1.67 9.66 -0.48
N LEU A 110 1.93 8.37 -0.33
CA LEU A 110 2.76 7.60 -1.24
C LEU A 110 1.95 7.25 -2.48
N GLN A 111 2.36 7.87 -3.58
CA GLN A 111 1.88 7.66 -4.92
C GLN A 111 2.76 6.62 -5.64
N PHE A 112 2.12 5.72 -6.37
CA PHE A 112 2.72 4.69 -7.22
C PHE A 112 3.44 3.54 -6.50
N GLY A 113 2.80 2.38 -6.57
CA GLY A 113 3.51 1.13 -6.79
C GLY A 113 3.40 0.72 -8.26
N HIS A 114 4.34 -0.05 -8.80
CA HIS A 114 4.21 -0.56 -10.16
C HIS A 114 3.02 -1.55 -10.21
N PHE A 115 2.18 -1.50 -11.25
CA PHE A 115 1.20 -2.56 -11.49
C PHE A 115 1.96 -3.87 -11.68
N CYS A 116 1.66 -4.85 -10.83
CA CYS A 116 2.29 -6.14 -10.88
C CYS A 116 1.35 -7.17 -11.52
N PRO A 117 1.51 -7.46 -12.82
CA PRO A 117 0.79 -8.55 -13.46
C PRO A 117 1.14 -9.92 -12.80
N PRO A 118 0.39 -11.00 -13.09
CA PRO A 118 0.59 -12.33 -12.52
C PRO A 118 2.03 -12.81 -12.44
N ASP A 119 2.83 -12.47 -13.45
CA ASP A 119 4.23 -12.84 -13.60
C ASP A 119 5.20 -11.74 -13.12
N CYS A 120 5.04 -11.25 -11.89
CA CYS A 120 6.13 -10.47 -11.30
C CYS A 120 7.27 -11.39 -10.86
N LEU A 121 8.35 -11.35 -11.65
CA LEU A 121 9.65 -11.95 -11.38
C LEU A 121 10.47 -11.14 -10.37
#